data_AF-A0A3G1S2A2-F1
#
_entry.id   AF-A0A3G1S2A2-F1
#
_cell.length_a   1.000
_cell.length_b   1.000
_cell.length_c   1.000
_cell.angle_alpha   90.00
_cell.angle_beta   90.00
_cell.angle_gamma   90.00
#
_symmetry.space_group_name_H-M   'P 1'
#
loop_
_entity.id
_entity.type
_entity.pdbx_description
1 polymer ?
#
loop_
_entity_poly.entity_id
_entity_poly.type
_entity_poly.pdbx_seq_one_letter_code
_entity_poly.pdbx_strand_id
1 'polypeptide(L)'
;MSIPETESVGKTRWTQASGDEDKSLELRIPLVLGNVRPRDLKVVVKGEGAVLAVSHGDTCLLQWRLYAPILEEIEWHVENGDVLVVAAEKKSASAWSSLLELPMKADDPLLVSLDEMNRMFASQLPSLPPLSEEGEEKAAKADDDDGDDLDKLLDQAAEEVKAAKKAEAEGEDEETPLGYAAYIKAELQNYKGEAEEISSKLKEVTAELELEGAETEAREGATKRKDILEEMLRLHNQIRELRTKPSSLSNIVECTLLDLQKARVNIGETGEEETEEYKTDEERSLTATQLMAHGLQQFQSDIHAALHSLRLAAIHHSHDQSIVLLYDIYSQLGSPRGAYLLLRRALDDDNLSATANQKVGELYDEGARHFLPIFPAALHFYQRAARQGSVNAMLSLAQLWLRGSTSTSMMSDEDMEAQKDMARYHGWLDKAIDRGCGSALFVKGCMYIKGEHGVSKSYEQAKFYLDGAVTAQPQILQRAPQIPAMLEALRQEEQGGDVLAKAAGAPTGSVATSLATAQQQPGTVARRVMEEDARPSNSAARLSALSTAKRGPAFDGGSSSKRDPAGSARRRRFWERTAVVATVGYGLYSLAFPIRAILLPVFYSLMMAVTDVIPWLGNPNIEDSLGTF
;
A
#
# COMPACT_ATOMS: atom_id res chain seq x y z
N MET A 1 4.40 -8.83 10.53
CA MET A 1 2.97 -9.08 10.79
C MET A 1 2.79 -10.59 10.97
N SER A 2 2.18 -11.07 12.06
CA SER A 2 1.91 -12.50 12.20
C SER A 2 0.80 -12.90 11.22
N ILE A 3 1.03 -13.96 10.45
CA ILE A 3 -0.04 -14.60 9.69
C ILE A 3 -1.10 -14.99 10.73
N PRO A 4 -2.37 -14.59 10.58
CA PRO A 4 -3.40 -15.04 11.51
C PRO A 4 -3.50 -16.55 11.39
N GLU A 5 -2.96 -17.27 12.38
CA GLU A 5 -3.12 -18.71 12.50
C GLU A 5 -4.61 -18.98 12.68
N THR A 6 -5.16 -19.81 11.80
CA THR A 6 -6.56 -20.22 11.90
C THR A 6 -6.61 -21.39 12.86
N GLU A 7 -7.36 -21.33 13.96
CA GLU A 7 -7.42 -22.44 14.93
C GLU A 7 -8.59 -23.40 14.62
N SER A 8 -9.37 -23.09 13.58
CA SER A 8 -10.56 -23.87 13.24
C SER A 8 -10.95 -23.77 11.77
N VAL A 9 -11.58 -24.82 11.27
CA VAL A 9 -12.35 -24.80 10.02
C VAL A 9 -13.73 -25.37 10.32
N GLY A 10 -14.76 -24.54 10.26
CA GLY A 10 -16.10 -24.88 10.73
C GLY A 10 -16.10 -25.30 12.21
N LYS A 11 -16.59 -26.51 12.51
CA LYS A 11 -16.62 -27.03 13.89
C LYS A 11 -15.33 -27.75 14.29
N THR A 12 -14.43 -28.01 13.35
CA THR A 12 -13.14 -28.66 13.60
C THR A 12 -12.20 -27.70 14.28
N ARG A 13 -11.43 -28.18 15.25
CA ARG A 13 -10.31 -27.44 15.84
C ARG A 13 -9.01 -28.11 15.46
N TRP A 14 -7.96 -27.31 15.36
CA TRP A 14 -6.62 -27.83 15.17
C TRP A 14 -5.60 -26.93 15.83
N THR A 15 -4.49 -27.52 16.23
CA THR A 15 -3.35 -26.83 16.82
C THR A 15 -2.08 -27.38 16.19
N GLN A 16 -1.08 -26.52 16.06
CA GLN A 16 0.27 -26.88 15.66
C GLN A 16 1.24 -26.25 16.65
N ALA A 17 2.43 -26.83 16.82
CA ALA A 17 3.43 -26.22 17.66
C ALA A 17 4.02 -24.93 17.04
N SER A 18 4.38 -23.99 17.92
CA SER A 18 4.99 -22.72 17.57
C SER A 18 6.52 -22.83 17.57
N GLY A 19 7.11 -23.09 16.40
CA GLY A 19 8.55 -23.11 16.20
C GLY A 19 8.99 -23.95 15.00
N ASP A 20 10.18 -23.65 14.45
CA ASP A 20 10.73 -24.31 13.26
C ASP A 20 11.26 -25.74 13.52
N GLU A 21 11.23 -26.23 14.75
CA GLU A 21 11.70 -27.59 15.09
C GLU A 21 10.56 -28.55 15.46
N ASP A 22 9.43 -28.04 15.98
CA ASP A 22 8.32 -28.86 16.43
C ASP A 22 7.28 -29.03 15.32
N LYS A 23 7.14 -30.28 14.88
CA LYS A 23 6.29 -30.69 13.77
C LYS A 23 4.93 -31.22 14.21
N SER A 24 4.61 -31.15 15.50
CA SER A 24 3.34 -31.67 16.02
C SER A 24 2.12 -30.94 15.44
N LEU A 25 1.08 -31.73 15.19
CA LEU A 25 -0.22 -31.31 14.69
C LEU A 25 -1.30 -32.12 15.41
N GLU A 26 -2.24 -31.45 16.08
CA GLU A 26 -3.42 -32.09 16.65
C GLU A 26 -4.68 -31.61 15.93
N LEU A 27 -5.53 -32.55 15.51
CA LEU A 27 -6.83 -32.29 14.91
C LEU A 27 -7.93 -32.81 15.82
N ARG A 28 -8.97 -32.01 16.04
CA ARG A 28 -10.15 -32.37 16.82
C ARG A 28 -11.37 -32.19 15.93
N ILE A 29 -11.85 -33.30 15.37
CA ILE A 29 -12.85 -33.37 14.31
C ILE A 29 -14.17 -33.91 14.89
N PRO A 30 -15.22 -33.09 14.97
CA PRO A 30 -16.55 -33.57 15.31
C PRO A 30 -17.09 -34.53 14.23
N LEU A 31 -17.51 -35.73 14.63
CA LEU A 31 -18.07 -36.77 13.78
C LEU A 31 -19.50 -37.09 14.20
N VAL A 32 -20.39 -37.25 13.22
CA VAL A 32 -21.73 -37.78 13.45
C VAL A 32 -21.68 -39.30 13.27
N LEU A 33 -21.45 -40.03 14.36
CA LEU A 33 -21.21 -41.48 14.32
C LEU A 33 -22.50 -42.32 14.32
N GLY A 34 -23.66 -41.77 14.73
CA GLY A 34 -24.91 -42.54 14.79
C GLY A 34 -24.76 -43.82 15.62
N ASN A 35 -24.93 -45.00 15.01
CA ASN A 35 -24.75 -46.31 15.65
C ASN A 35 -23.35 -46.92 15.43
N VAL A 36 -22.42 -46.20 14.80
CA VAL A 36 -21.06 -46.68 14.52
C VAL A 36 -20.24 -46.67 15.81
N ARG A 37 -19.57 -47.78 16.11
CA ARG A 37 -18.68 -47.85 17.27
C ARG A 37 -17.30 -47.30 16.89
N PRO A 38 -16.63 -46.53 17.76
CA PRO A 38 -15.32 -45.96 17.45
C PRO A 38 -14.27 -46.97 16.96
N ARG A 39 -14.26 -48.19 17.50
CA ARG A 39 -13.37 -49.29 17.09
C ARG A 39 -13.58 -49.79 15.65
N ASP A 40 -14.74 -49.52 15.07
CA ASP A 40 -15.09 -49.95 13.72
C ASP A 40 -14.67 -48.87 12.68
N LEU A 41 -14.14 -47.72 13.13
CA LEU A 41 -13.59 -46.67 12.29
C LEU A 41 -12.21 -47.01 11.75
N LYS A 42 -11.97 -46.62 10.51
CA LYS A 42 -10.66 -46.65 9.86
C LYS A 42 -10.25 -45.22 9.52
N VAL A 43 -9.28 -44.71 10.27
CA VAL A 43 -8.63 -43.41 10.05
C VAL A 43 -7.27 -43.68 9.42
N VAL A 44 -7.06 -43.17 8.22
CA VAL A 44 -5.82 -43.40 7.46
C VAL A 44 -5.39 -42.13 6.75
N VAL A 45 -4.08 -41.96 6.66
CA VAL A 45 -3.47 -40.96 5.78
C VAL A 45 -3.10 -41.62 4.46
N LYS A 46 -3.42 -40.98 3.34
CA LYS A 46 -3.22 -41.48 1.97
C LYS A 46 -2.48 -40.44 1.13
N GLY A 47 -1.97 -40.88 -0.03
CA GLY A 47 -1.38 -39.98 -1.02
C GLY A 47 -0.13 -39.27 -0.47
N GLU A 48 0.81 -40.06 0.07
CA GLU A 48 2.09 -39.57 0.60
C GLU A 48 1.95 -38.55 1.73
N GLY A 49 0.91 -38.68 2.56
CA GLY A 49 0.69 -37.76 3.68
C GLY A 49 -0.32 -36.64 3.43
N ALA A 50 -0.82 -36.48 2.20
CA ALA A 50 -1.62 -35.31 1.82
C ALA A 50 -3.11 -35.43 2.15
N VAL A 51 -3.64 -36.65 2.30
CA VAL A 51 -5.09 -36.88 2.45
C VAL A 51 -5.40 -37.62 3.74
N LEU A 52 -6.15 -36.99 4.65
CA LEU A 52 -6.74 -37.64 5.81
C LEU A 52 -8.12 -38.22 5.43
N ALA A 53 -8.31 -39.52 5.64
CA ALA A 53 -9.57 -40.19 5.35
C ALA A 53 -10.08 -40.98 6.55
N VAL A 54 -11.36 -40.78 6.89
CA VAL A 54 -12.09 -41.50 7.92
C VAL A 54 -13.21 -42.30 7.26
N SER A 55 -13.27 -43.60 7.52
CA SER A 55 -14.24 -44.52 6.91
C SER A 55 -14.76 -45.54 7.91
N HIS A 56 -15.94 -46.09 7.61
CA HIS A 56 -16.54 -47.21 8.34
C HIS A 56 -17.06 -48.22 7.32
N GLY A 57 -16.43 -49.40 7.25
CA GLY A 57 -16.66 -50.34 6.14
C GLY A 57 -16.33 -49.69 4.79
N ASP A 58 -17.28 -49.73 3.86
CA ASP A 58 -17.17 -49.10 2.53
C ASP A 58 -17.61 -47.63 2.52
N THR A 59 -18.16 -47.12 3.62
CA THR A 59 -18.66 -45.75 3.71
C THR A 59 -17.55 -44.79 4.11
N CYS A 60 -17.24 -43.83 3.24
CA CYS A 60 -16.37 -42.71 3.56
C CYS A 60 -17.13 -41.67 4.40
N LEU A 61 -16.70 -41.44 5.63
CA LEU A 61 -17.28 -40.43 6.52
C LEU A 61 -16.67 -39.05 6.25
N LEU A 62 -15.37 -39.01 5.99
CA LEU A 62 -14.61 -37.79 5.75
C LEU A 62 -13.40 -38.08 4.89
N GLN A 63 -13.11 -37.20 3.95
CA GLN A 63 -11.89 -37.23 3.16
C GLN A 63 -11.44 -35.78 2.91
N TRP A 64 -10.33 -35.40 3.53
CA TRP A 64 -9.79 -34.05 3.46
C TRP A 64 -8.39 -34.08 2.88
N ARG A 65 -8.12 -33.13 1.98
CA ARG A 65 -6.76 -32.81 1.58
C ARG A 65 -6.22 -31.74 2.53
N LEU A 66 -5.16 -32.10 3.25
CA LEU A 66 -4.50 -31.24 4.21
C LEU A 66 -3.65 -30.21 3.48
N TYR A 67 -3.41 -29.06 4.12
CA TYR A 67 -2.62 -27.96 3.55
C TYR A 67 -1.22 -28.39 3.07
N ALA A 68 -0.56 -29.28 3.82
CA ALA A 68 0.69 -29.91 3.41
C ALA A 68 0.75 -31.36 3.92
N PRO A 69 1.70 -32.18 3.42
CA PRO A 69 1.84 -33.56 3.85
C PRO A 69 2.23 -33.73 5.32
N ILE A 70 1.59 -34.69 6.00
CA ILE A 70 1.98 -35.22 7.32
C ILE A 70 2.63 -36.60 7.19
N LEU A 71 3.24 -37.12 8.26
CA LEU A 71 3.65 -38.52 8.33
C LEU A 71 2.42 -39.43 8.24
N GLU A 72 2.60 -40.61 7.63
CA GLU A 72 1.49 -41.56 7.43
C GLU A 72 1.10 -42.29 8.71
N GLU A 73 2.04 -42.41 9.65
CA GLU A 73 1.80 -42.92 10.99
C GLU A 73 1.16 -41.82 11.84
N ILE A 74 -0.08 -42.08 12.29
CA ILE A 74 -0.87 -41.17 13.11
C ILE A 74 -1.45 -41.91 14.31
N GLU A 75 -1.60 -41.19 15.43
CA GLU A 75 -2.33 -41.67 16.59
C GLU A 75 -3.72 -41.05 16.60
N TRP A 76 -4.75 -41.83 16.94
CA TRP A 76 -6.10 -41.30 17.01
C TRP A 76 -6.98 -42.04 18.02
N HIS A 77 -7.94 -41.30 18.58
CA HIS A 77 -8.98 -41.84 19.45
C HIS A 77 -10.26 -41.01 19.33
N VAL A 78 -11.37 -41.52 19.86
CA VAL A 78 -12.64 -40.77 19.91
C VAL A 78 -12.92 -40.37 21.35
N GLU A 79 -12.99 -39.06 21.60
CA GLU A 79 -13.39 -38.47 22.87
C GLU A 79 -14.89 -38.22 22.91
N ASN A 80 -15.50 -38.39 24.09
CA ASN A 80 -16.93 -38.12 24.37
C ASN A 80 -17.94 -38.81 23.44
N GLY A 81 -17.48 -39.74 22.58
CA GLY A 81 -18.30 -40.51 21.66
C GLY A 81 -18.57 -39.83 20.31
N ASP A 82 -18.11 -38.60 20.10
CA ASP A 82 -18.43 -37.81 18.89
C ASP A 82 -17.28 -36.92 18.39
N VAL A 83 -16.13 -36.86 19.07
CA VAL A 83 -14.97 -36.08 18.62
C VAL A 83 -13.80 -37.01 18.32
N LEU A 84 -13.41 -37.10 17.05
CA LEU A 84 -12.18 -37.77 16.64
C LEU A 84 -10.99 -36.84 16.90
N VAL A 85 -10.06 -37.29 17.73
CA VAL A 85 -8.78 -36.64 17.96
C VAL A 85 -7.72 -37.37 17.15
N VAL A 86 -6.95 -36.64 16.35
CA VAL A 86 -5.83 -37.15 15.55
C VAL A 86 -4.58 -36.39 15.95
N ALA A 87 -3.59 -37.08 16.48
CA ALA A 87 -2.24 -36.58 16.70
C ALA A 87 -1.35 -37.03 15.54
N ALA A 88 -0.72 -36.07 14.88
CA ALA A 88 0.09 -36.28 13.68
C ALA A 88 1.37 -35.42 13.73
N GLU A 89 2.31 -35.74 12.84
CA GLU A 89 3.54 -34.96 12.66
C GLU A 89 3.62 -34.45 11.22
N LYS A 90 3.88 -33.17 11.03
CA LYS A 90 4.09 -32.53 9.72
C LYS A 90 5.39 -33.04 9.09
N LYS A 91 5.45 -33.21 7.77
CA LYS A 91 6.74 -33.50 7.10
C LYS A 91 7.69 -32.30 7.13
N SER A 92 7.13 -31.11 6.91
CA SER A 92 7.82 -29.83 6.97
C SER A 92 7.52 -29.12 8.29
N ALA A 93 8.51 -28.44 8.86
CA ALA A 93 8.31 -27.61 10.05
C ALA A 93 7.57 -26.29 9.76
N SER A 94 7.40 -25.93 8.48
CA SER A 94 6.67 -24.73 8.07
C SER A 94 5.31 -24.63 8.75
N ALA A 95 5.02 -23.47 9.34
CA ALA A 95 3.71 -23.17 9.92
C ALA A 95 2.62 -23.20 8.85
N TRP A 96 1.51 -23.87 9.12
CA TRP A 96 0.35 -23.90 8.23
C TRP A 96 -0.51 -22.65 8.44
N SER A 97 -0.93 -22.02 7.34
CA SER A 97 -1.85 -20.86 7.39
C SER A 97 -3.33 -21.28 7.40
N SER A 98 -3.62 -22.50 6.94
CA SER A 98 -4.94 -23.12 6.97
C SER A 98 -4.79 -24.63 7.19
N LEU A 99 -5.86 -25.28 7.65
CA LEU A 99 -5.90 -26.73 7.80
C LEU A 99 -5.97 -27.47 6.46
N LEU A 100 -6.73 -26.91 5.52
CA LEU A 100 -7.12 -27.58 4.27
C LEU A 100 -6.45 -26.94 3.07
N GLU A 101 -6.06 -27.77 2.11
CA GLU A 101 -5.66 -27.31 0.79
C GLU A 101 -6.92 -27.04 -0.05
N LEU A 102 -7.18 -25.76 -0.32
CA LEU A 102 -8.39 -25.31 -1.02
C LEU A 102 -8.03 -24.57 -2.32
N PRO A 103 -7.38 -25.21 -3.31
CA PRO A 103 -6.89 -24.53 -4.49
C PRO A 103 -8.01 -23.80 -5.24
N MET A 104 -7.73 -22.57 -5.68
CA MET A 104 -8.66 -21.83 -6.53
C MET A 104 -8.48 -22.27 -7.98
N LYS A 105 -9.59 -22.54 -8.67
CA LYS A 105 -9.54 -22.83 -10.10
C LYS A 105 -9.19 -21.56 -10.87
N ALA A 106 -8.53 -21.71 -12.02
CA ALA A 106 -8.16 -20.58 -12.87
C ALA A 106 -9.39 -19.80 -13.40
N ASP A 107 -10.52 -20.50 -13.56
CA ASP A 107 -11.81 -19.99 -14.02
C ASP A 107 -12.79 -19.69 -12.87
N ASP A 108 -12.30 -19.59 -11.62
CA ASP A 108 -13.15 -19.23 -10.48
C ASP A 108 -13.81 -17.85 -10.74
N PRO A 109 -15.14 -17.73 -10.62
CA PRO A 109 -15.88 -16.52 -11.01
C PRO A 109 -15.52 -15.28 -10.19
N LEU A 110 -14.86 -15.45 -9.04
CA LEU A 110 -14.36 -14.33 -8.23
C LEU A 110 -13.09 -13.70 -8.81
N LEU A 111 -12.37 -14.42 -9.67
CA LEU A 111 -11.15 -13.93 -10.31
C LEU A 111 -11.51 -13.08 -11.52
N VAL A 112 -10.93 -11.88 -11.58
CA VAL A 112 -11.01 -11.02 -12.75
C VAL A 112 -9.96 -11.44 -13.77
N SER A 113 -10.41 -11.57 -15.02
CA SER A 113 -9.57 -11.94 -16.16
C SER A 113 -8.58 -10.82 -16.53
N LEU A 114 -7.49 -11.17 -17.21
CA LEU A 114 -6.53 -10.18 -17.68
C LEU A 114 -7.16 -9.16 -18.64
N ASP A 115 -8.08 -9.59 -19.50
CA ASP A 115 -8.77 -8.71 -20.45
C ASP A 115 -9.70 -7.71 -19.75
N GLU A 116 -10.39 -8.14 -18.69
CA GLU A 116 -11.20 -7.26 -17.85
C GLU A 116 -10.31 -6.29 -17.06
N MET A 117 -9.19 -6.75 -16.50
CA MET A 117 -8.21 -5.86 -15.85
C MET A 117 -7.62 -4.83 -16.82
N ASN A 118 -7.25 -5.24 -18.04
CA ASN A 118 -6.72 -4.32 -19.06
C ASN A 118 -7.74 -3.24 -19.46
N ARG A 119 -9.04 -3.57 -19.51
CA ARG A 119 -10.10 -2.57 -19.70
C ARG A 119 -10.19 -1.60 -18.52
N MET A 120 -10.05 -2.08 -17.29
CA MET A 120 -10.00 -1.23 -16.09
C MET A 120 -8.74 -0.34 -16.08
N PHE A 121 -7.59 -0.83 -16.54
CA PHE A 121 -6.37 -0.02 -16.69
C PHE A 121 -6.57 1.09 -17.71
N ALA A 122 -7.15 0.77 -18.87
CA ALA A 122 -7.43 1.75 -19.91
C ALA A 122 -8.39 2.86 -19.45
N SER A 123 -9.33 2.56 -18.56
CA SER A 123 -10.22 3.58 -18.00
C SER A 123 -9.54 4.44 -16.93
N GLN A 124 -8.82 3.83 -15.98
CA GLN A 124 -8.25 4.55 -14.83
C GLN A 124 -6.94 5.29 -15.13
N LEU A 125 -6.19 4.83 -16.13
CA LEU A 125 -4.91 5.43 -16.49
C LEU A 125 -4.78 5.44 -18.01
N PRO A 126 -5.44 6.37 -18.72
CA PRO A 126 -5.37 6.45 -20.18
C PRO A 126 -3.94 6.59 -20.70
N SER A 127 -3.73 6.20 -21.95
CA SER A 127 -2.45 6.39 -22.66
C SER A 127 -2.21 7.86 -22.92
N LEU A 128 -0.94 8.27 -22.87
CA LEU A 128 -0.50 9.62 -23.19
C LEU A 128 -0.47 9.83 -24.72
N PRO A 129 -0.63 11.08 -25.19
CA PRO A 129 -0.49 11.40 -26.62
C PRO A 129 0.91 11.05 -27.15
N PRO A 130 1.03 10.76 -28.46
CA PRO A 130 2.30 10.47 -29.11
C PRO A 130 3.24 11.69 -29.05
N LEU A 131 4.54 11.41 -29.02
CA LEU A 131 5.59 12.44 -28.87
C LEU A 131 5.63 13.47 -30.03
N SER A 132 5.12 13.12 -31.21
CA SER A 132 5.12 13.99 -32.39
C SER A 132 4.11 15.15 -32.31
N GLU A 133 2.99 14.95 -31.63
CA GLU A 133 1.90 15.94 -31.56
C GLU A 133 2.25 17.11 -30.61
N GLU A 134 3.23 16.94 -29.71
CA GLU A 134 3.72 18.03 -28.82
C GLU A 134 4.61 19.05 -29.56
N GLY A 135 5.12 18.71 -30.75
CA GLY A 135 5.97 19.58 -31.57
C GLY A 135 5.21 20.49 -32.53
N GLU A 136 3.95 20.15 -32.87
CA GLU A 136 3.17 20.87 -33.88
C GLU A 136 2.57 22.19 -33.37
N GLU A 137 2.36 22.34 -32.05
CA GLU A 137 1.92 23.63 -31.47
C GLU A 137 2.98 24.76 -31.61
N LYS A 138 4.24 24.43 -31.91
CA LYS A 138 5.30 25.42 -32.19
C LYS A 138 5.72 25.52 -33.65
N ALA A 139 5.19 24.67 -34.53
CA ALA A 139 5.65 24.55 -35.91
C ALA A 139 4.61 24.97 -36.97
N ALA A 140 3.47 25.55 -36.55
CA ALA A 140 2.54 26.17 -37.49
C ALA A 140 3.03 27.58 -37.89
N LYS A 141 3.71 27.63 -39.04
CA LYS A 141 4.17 28.78 -39.85
C LYS A 141 5.54 29.38 -39.51
N ALA A 142 6.57 28.69 -39.95
CA ALA A 142 7.72 29.34 -40.56
C ALA A 142 7.88 28.76 -41.98
N ASP A 143 7.10 29.29 -42.93
CA ASP A 143 7.43 29.14 -44.34
C ASP A 143 8.26 30.36 -44.74
N ASP A 144 9.42 30.08 -45.32
CA ASP A 144 10.35 31.03 -45.95
C ASP A 144 9.63 31.91 -46.98
N ASP A 145 9.58 33.24 -46.75
CA ASP A 145 9.62 34.21 -47.84
C ASP A 145 10.22 35.55 -47.35
N ASP A 146 10.97 36.17 -48.26
CA ASP A 146 11.89 37.29 -48.08
C ASP A 146 11.27 38.57 -47.47
N GLY A 147 12.09 39.25 -46.66
CA GLY A 147 12.31 40.70 -46.74
C GLY A 147 11.16 41.66 -46.37
N ASP A 148 11.38 42.39 -45.27
CA ASP A 148 10.76 43.67 -44.91
C ASP A 148 9.26 43.68 -44.60
N ASP A 149 8.90 43.27 -43.38
CA ASP A 149 7.68 43.79 -42.75
C ASP A 149 7.76 43.74 -41.21
N LEU A 150 8.76 44.46 -40.66
CA LEU A 150 8.93 44.62 -39.21
C LEU A 150 7.68 45.28 -38.57
N ASP A 151 6.98 46.12 -39.33
CA ASP A 151 5.73 46.76 -38.89
C ASP A 151 4.57 45.75 -38.78
N LYS A 152 4.50 44.72 -39.64
CA LYS A 152 3.50 43.63 -39.46
C LYS A 152 3.77 42.75 -38.26
N LEU A 153 5.03 42.48 -37.92
CA LEU A 153 5.40 41.71 -36.73
C LEU A 153 5.14 42.50 -35.45
N LEU A 154 5.35 43.83 -35.47
CA LEU A 154 4.99 44.71 -34.37
C LEU A 154 3.47 44.87 -34.23
N ASP A 155 2.72 44.91 -35.33
CA ASP A 155 1.26 44.93 -35.31
C ASP A 155 0.67 43.59 -34.86
N GLN A 156 1.27 42.45 -35.24
CA GLN A 156 0.88 41.12 -34.72
C GLN A 156 1.20 40.98 -33.23
N ALA A 157 2.37 41.39 -32.77
CA ALA A 157 2.71 41.41 -31.35
C ALA A 157 1.82 42.39 -30.57
N ALA A 158 1.42 43.53 -31.16
CA ALA A 158 0.50 44.47 -30.55
C ALA A 158 -0.94 43.93 -30.51
N GLU A 159 -1.37 43.18 -31.53
CA GLU A 159 -2.65 42.47 -31.54
C GLU A 159 -2.66 41.27 -30.58
N GLU A 160 -1.54 40.56 -30.40
CA GLU A 160 -1.38 39.51 -29.39
C GLU A 160 -1.35 40.07 -27.97
N VAL A 161 -0.71 41.23 -27.74
CA VAL A 161 -0.77 41.94 -26.45
C VAL A 161 -2.15 42.53 -26.21
N LYS A 162 -2.87 42.97 -27.25
CA LYS A 162 -4.28 43.33 -27.13
C LYS A 162 -5.16 42.11 -26.89
N ALA A 163 -4.89 40.96 -27.51
CA ALA A 163 -5.61 39.71 -27.30
C ALA A 163 -5.36 39.16 -25.90
N ALA A 164 -4.13 39.22 -25.40
CA ALA A 164 -3.78 38.88 -24.02
C ALA A 164 -4.41 39.86 -23.02
N LYS A 165 -4.41 41.16 -23.31
CA LYS A 165 -5.15 42.14 -22.50
C LYS A 165 -6.66 42.01 -22.62
N LYS A 166 -7.17 41.45 -23.72
CA LYS A 166 -8.59 41.17 -23.93
C LYS A 166 -8.99 39.86 -23.23
N ALA A 167 -8.12 38.86 -23.16
CA ALA A 167 -8.28 37.66 -22.33
C ALA A 167 -8.11 37.96 -20.83
N GLU A 168 -7.35 39.00 -20.45
CA GLU A 168 -7.31 39.51 -19.07
C GLU A 168 -8.52 40.41 -18.73
N ALA A 169 -9.16 41.05 -19.73
CA ALA A 169 -10.26 42.00 -19.52
C ALA A 169 -11.66 41.40 -19.74
N GLU A 170 -11.78 40.39 -20.59
CA GLU A 170 -12.90 39.48 -20.73
C GLU A 170 -12.44 38.22 -20.02
N GLY A 171 -12.92 37.94 -18.81
CA GLY A 171 -12.61 36.72 -18.07
C GLY A 171 -13.07 35.49 -18.82
N GLU A 172 -12.35 35.11 -19.87
CA GLU A 172 -12.39 33.81 -20.49
C GLU A 172 -11.70 32.89 -19.50
N ASP A 173 -12.54 32.29 -18.65
CA ASP A 173 -12.18 31.08 -17.92
C ASP A 173 -11.57 30.10 -18.95
N GLU A 174 -10.24 29.99 -19.01
CA GLU A 174 -9.60 28.77 -19.47
C GLU A 174 -10.19 27.69 -18.55
N GLU A 175 -11.24 27.00 -19.01
CA GLU A 175 -11.84 25.88 -18.29
C GLU A 175 -10.69 24.95 -17.95
N THR A 176 -10.27 24.97 -16.68
CA THR A 176 -9.22 24.10 -16.21
C THR A 176 -9.72 22.70 -16.48
N PRO A 177 -9.08 21.92 -17.39
CA PRO A 177 -9.70 20.69 -17.87
C PRO A 177 -10.03 19.82 -16.66
N LEU A 178 -11.30 19.48 -16.45
CA LEU A 178 -11.71 18.68 -15.30
C LEU A 178 -11.54 17.18 -15.63
N GLY A 179 -11.30 16.35 -14.62
CA GLY A 179 -11.17 14.90 -14.78
C GLY A 179 -9.88 14.47 -15.49
N TYR A 180 -9.96 13.42 -16.31
CA TYR A 180 -8.79 12.77 -16.93
C TYR A 180 -7.92 13.70 -17.79
N ALA A 181 -8.51 14.73 -18.41
CA ALA A 181 -7.75 15.68 -19.23
C ALA A 181 -6.79 16.56 -18.39
N ALA A 182 -7.20 16.97 -17.17
CA ALA A 182 -6.28 17.62 -16.22
C ALA A 182 -5.13 16.70 -15.84
N TYR A 183 -5.46 15.44 -15.53
CA TYR A 183 -4.47 14.47 -15.11
C TYR A 183 -3.42 14.25 -16.21
N ILE A 184 -3.85 14.04 -17.46
CA ILE A 184 -2.94 13.88 -18.61
C ILE A 184 -2.08 15.14 -18.79
N LYS A 185 -2.68 16.34 -18.74
CA LYS A 185 -1.93 17.60 -18.85
C LYS A 185 -0.87 17.73 -17.75
N ALA A 186 -1.22 17.41 -16.51
CA ALA A 186 -0.30 17.45 -15.38
C ALA A 186 0.81 16.38 -15.50
N GLU A 187 0.47 15.16 -15.92
CA GLU A 187 1.44 14.07 -16.14
C GLU A 187 2.45 14.47 -17.24
N LEU A 188 1.98 15.03 -18.36
CA LEU A 188 2.84 15.54 -19.44
C LEU A 188 3.76 16.68 -18.98
N GLN A 189 3.24 17.64 -18.22
CA GLN A 189 4.03 18.72 -17.66
C GLN A 189 5.13 18.20 -16.72
N ASN A 190 4.83 17.16 -15.93
CA ASN A 190 5.82 16.53 -15.05
C ASN A 190 6.93 15.83 -15.87
N TYR A 191 6.58 15.06 -16.91
CA TYR A 191 7.57 14.45 -17.80
C TYR A 191 8.47 15.49 -18.46
N LYS A 192 7.89 16.59 -18.94
CA LYS A 192 8.65 17.68 -19.56
C LYS A 192 9.58 18.36 -18.57
N GLY A 193 9.07 18.76 -17.41
CA GLY A 193 9.87 19.44 -16.38
C GLY A 193 11.03 18.60 -15.89
N GLU A 194 10.81 17.30 -15.64
CA GLU A 194 11.87 16.39 -15.21
C GLU A 194 12.94 16.19 -16.30
N ALA A 195 12.53 16.04 -17.57
CA ALA A 195 13.47 15.91 -18.68
C ALA A 195 14.32 17.17 -18.88
N GLU A 196 13.71 18.36 -18.79
CA GLU A 196 14.39 19.65 -18.87
C GLU A 196 15.41 19.82 -17.75
N GLU A 197 15.05 19.41 -16.53
CA GLU A 197 15.93 19.50 -15.37
C GLU A 197 17.13 18.55 -15.46
N ILE A 198 16.90 17.28 -15.82
CA ILE A 198 17.99 16.32 -16.05
C ILE A 198 18.92 16.84 -17.15
N SER A 199 18.34 17.38 -18.24
CA SER A 199 19.12 17.94 -19.36
C SER A 199 19.92 19.17 -18.97
N SER A 200 19.39 20.04 -18.11
CA SER A 200 20.10 21.21 -17.59
C SER A 200 21.32 20.80 -16.78
N LYS A 201 21.13 19.85 -15.85
CA LYS A 201 22.21 19.30 -15.03
C LYS A 201 23.26 18.58 -15.87
N LEU A 202 22.84 17.86 -16.90
CA LEU A 202 23.75 17.19 -17.80
C LEU A 202 24.67 18.21 -18.50
N LYS A 203 24.11 19.34 -18.98
CA LYS A 203 24.88 20.44 -19.58
C LYS A 203 25.90 21.04 -18.60
N GLU A 204 25.49 21.27 -17.34
CA GLU A 204 26.37 21.78 -16.29
C GLU A 204 27.56 20.85 -16.03
N VAL A 205 27.30 19.55 -15.85
CA VAL A 205 28.36 18.55 -15.61
C VAL A 205 29.24 18.35 -16.84
N THR A 206 28.69 18.43 -18.06
CA THR A 206 29.51 18.37 -19.28
C THR A 206 30.43 19.57 -19.40
N ALA A 207 29.96 20.78 -19.07
CA ALA A 207 30.79 21.98 -19.07
C ALA A 207 31.88 21.90 -17.98
N GLU A 208 31.58 21.33 -16.82
CA GLU A 208 32.58 21.05 -15.77
C GLU A 208 33.71 20.14 -16.28
N LEU A 209 33.39 19.11 -17.06
CA LEU A 209 34.37 18.18 -17.64
C LEU A 209 35.22 18.80 -18.77
N GLU A 210 34.72 19.83 -19.43
CA GLU A 210 35.41 20.58 -20.50
C GLU A 210 36.42 21.59 -19.95
N LEU A 211 36.29 22.03 -18.69
CA LEU A 211 37.26 22.92 -18.05
C LEU A 211 38.60 22.20 -17.85
N GLU A 212 39.67 22.77 -18.43
CA GLU A 212 41.05 22.29 -18.25
C GLU A 212 41.56 22.65 -16.84
N GLY A 213 42.15 21.69 -16.12
CA GLY A 213 42.83 21.92 -14.84
C GLY A 213 42.21 21.25 -13.59
N ALA A 214 41.15 20.46 -13.74
CA ALA A 214 40.56 19.70 -12.63
C ALA A 214 41.43 18.48 -12.23
N GLU A 215 41.52 18.21 -10.93
CA GLU A 215 42.17 17.02 -10.38
C GLU A 215 41.51 15.73 -10.91
N THR A 216 42.29 14.65 -11.05
CA THR A 216 41.82 13.38 -11.63
C THR A 216 40.59 12.81 -10.90
N GLU A 217 40.55 12.90 -9.57
CA GLU A 217 39.42 12.42 -8.76
C GLU A 217 38.14 13.24 -8.98
N ALA A 218 38.28 14.57 -9.10
CA ALA A 218 37.15 15.45 -9.42
C ALA A 218 36.57 15.15 -10.80
N ARG A 219 37.44 14.88 -11.78
CA ARG A 219 37.04 14.49 -13.14
C ARG A 219 36.36 13.12 -13.18
N GLU A 220 36.82 12.15 -12.39
CA GLU A 220 36.15 10.86 -12.23
C GLU A 220 34.77 11.00 -11.57
N GLY A 221 34.65 11.82 -10.52
CA GLY A 221 33.38 12.14 -9.87
C GLY A 221 32.38 12.80 -10.82
N ALA A 222 32.83 13.78 -11.61
CA ALA A 222 32.01 14.44 -12.63
C ALA A 222 31.58 13.46 -13.75
N THR A 223 32.47 12.56 -14.16
CA THR A 223 32.15 11.50 -15.15
C THR A 223 31.03 10.59 -14.63
N LYS A 224 31.13 10.10 -13.38
CA LYS A 224 30.07 9.29 -12.77
C LYS A 224 28.73 10.04 -12.67
N ARG A 225 28.75 11.33 -12.31
CA ARG A 225 27.53 12.17 -12.28
C ARG A 225 26.91 12.29 -13.68
N LYS A 226 27.74 12.47 -14.71
CA LYS A 226 27.29 12.52 -16.10
C LYS A 226 26.63 11.20 -16.51
N ASP A 227 27.28 10.06 -16.26
CA ASP A 227 26.76 8.74 -16.62
C ASP A 227 25.40 8.45 -15.95
N ILE A 228 25.25 8.83 -14.66
CA ILE A 228 23.98 8.74 -13.93
C ILE A 228 22.89 9.58 -14.60
N LEU A 229 23.19 10.84 -14.97
CA LEU A 229 22.22 11.73 -15.60
C LEU A 229 21.82 11.26 -17.00
N GLU A 230 22.76 10.76 -17.80
CA GLU A 230 22.47 10.19 -19.13
C GLU A 230 21.56 8.96 -19.02
N GLU A 231 21.85 8.06 -18.09
CA GLU A 231 21.04 6.86 -17.88
C GLU A 231 19.66 7.19 -17.30
N MET A 232 19.56 8.16 -16.38
CA MET A 232 18.27 8.65 -15.90
C MET A 232 17.44 9.25 -17.03
N LEU A 233 18.04 10.04 -17.92
CA LEU A 233 17.34 10.63 -19.07
C LEU A 233 16.87 9.55 -20.05
N ARG A 234 17.71 8.54 -20.31
CA ARG A 234 17.36 7.39 -21.15
C ARG A 234 16.14 6.64 -20.59
N LEU A 235 16.17 6.29 -19.31
CA LEU A 235 15.07 5.59 -18.62
C LEU A 235 13.81 6.45 -18.59
N HIS A 236 13.93 7.75 -18.33
CA HIS A 236 12.81 8.69 -18.35
C HIS A 236 12.09 8.73 -19.69
N ASN A 237 12.85 8.83 -20.80
CA ASN A 237 12.29 8.80 -22.15
C ASN A 237 11.64 7.46 -22.48
N GLN A 238 12.24 6.35 -22.03
CA GLN A 238 11.67 5.02 -22.20
C GLN A 238 10.33 4.87 -21.47
N ILE A 239 10.21 5.40 -20.25
CA ILE A 239 8.94 5.43 -19.50
C ILE A 239 7.90 6.28 -20.26
N ARG A 240 8.27 7.48 -20.71
CA ARG A 240 7.37 8.38 -21.45
C ARG A 240 6.87 7.75 -22.74
N GLU A 241 7.73 7.07 -23.49
CA GLU A 241 7.37 6.31 -24.69
C GLU A 241 6.43 5.16 -24.34
N LEU A 242 6.72 4.39 -23.29
CA LEU A 242 5.89 3.28 -22.85
C LEU A 242 4.48 3.74 -22.46
N ARG A 243 4.34 4.93 -21.84
CA ARG A 243 3.04 5.54 -21.52
C ARG A 243 2.22 5.98 -22.73
N THR A 244 2.80 6.04 -23.95
CA THR A 244 2.01 6.23 -25.18
C THR A 244 1.30 4.96 -25.64
N LYS A 245 1.77 3.78 -25.21
CA LYS A 245 1.17 2.50 -25.57
C LYS A 245 -0.16 2.30 -24.83
N PRO A 246 -1.06 1.43 -25.33
CA PRO A 246 -2.30 1.10 -24.64
C PRO A 246 -2.06 0.66 -23.19
N SER A 247 -2.80 1.24 -22.26
CA SER A 247 -2.67 0.88 -20.85
C SER A 247 -3.10 -0.56 -20.61
N SER A 248 -2.21 -1.32 -19.99
CA SER A 248 -2.38 -2.75 -19.69
C SER A 248 -1.55 -3.09 -18.45
N LEU A 249 -1.87 -4.22 -17.82
CA LEU A 249 -1.09 -4.70 -16.68
C LEU A 249 0.41 -4.78 -17.00
N SER A 250 0.76 -5.35 -18.16
CA SER A 250 2.15 -5.52 -18.59
C SER A 250 2.87 -4.17 -18.68
N ASN A 251 2.28 -3.19 -19.38
CA ASN A 251 2.90 -1.89 -19.58
C ASN A 251 3.00 -1.09 -18.27
N ILE A 252 2.01 -1.18 -17.36
CA ILE A 252 2.04 -0.49 -16.07
C ILE A 252 3.09 -1.09 -15.12
N VAL A 253 3.20 -2.41 -15.09
CA VAL A 253 4.26 -3.09 -14.32
C VAL A 253 5.64 -2.73 -14.86
N GLU A 254 5.81 -2.74 -16.19
CA GLU A 254 7.07 -2.34 -16.83
C GLU A 254 7.41 -0.87 -16.57
N CYS A 255 6.43 0.06 -16.63
CA CYS A 255 6.63 1.45 -16.23
C CYS A 255 7.10 1.56 -14.78
N THR A 256 6.50 0.78 -13.86
CA THR A 256 6.86 0.78 -12.43
C THR A 256 8.29 0.27 -12.23
N LEU A 257 8.68 -0.80 -12.94
CA LEU A 257 10.04 -1.32 -12.89
C LEU A 257 11.07 -0.33 -13.45
N LEU A 258 10.76 0.35 -14.56
CA LEU A 258 11.63 1.37 -15.14
C LEU A 258 11.75 2.60 -14.22
N ASP A 259 10.67 3.04 -13.57
CA ASP A 259 10.72 4.11 -12.58
C ASP A 259 11.59 3.73 -11.38
N LEU A 260 11.44 2.51 -10.87
CA LEU A 260 12.29 1.97 -9.82
C LEU A 260 13.76 1.91 -10.26
N GLN A 261 14.03 1.48 -11.50
CA GLN A 261 15.38 1.47 -12.05
C GLN A 261 15.96 2.89 -12.15
N LYS A 262 15.18 3.86 -12.65
CA LYS A 262 15.58 5.27 -12.71
C LYS A 262 15.91 5.80 -11.31
N ALA A 263 15.10 5.45 -10.31
CA ALA A 263 15.36 5.82 -8.93
C ALA A 263 16.61 5.15 -8.34
N ARG A 264 16.91 3.88 -8.72
CA ARG A 264 18.13 3.17 -8.34
C ARG A 264 19.37 3.84 -8.94
N VAL A 265 19.33 4.17 -10.24
CA VAL A 265 20.41 4.90 -10.92
C VAL A 265 20.70 6.23 -10.22
N ASN A 266 19.66 6.95 -9.79
CA ASN A 266 19.81 8.21 -9.04
C ASN A 266 20.53 8.06 -7.68
N ILE A 267 20.60 6.86 -7.10
CA ILE A 267 21.38 6.58 -5.89
C ILE A 267 22.73 5.89 -6.19
N GLY A 268 23.14 5.84 -7.47
CA GLY A 268 24.39 5.25 -7.92
C GLY A 268 24.34 3.76 -8.26
N GLU A 269 23.16 3.15 -8.23
CA GLU A 269 22.97 1.72 -8.52
C GLU A 269 22.52 1.52 -9.97
N THR A 270 23.47 1.22 -10.85
CA THR A 270 23.23 1.08 -12.30
C THR A 270 23.04 -0.36 -12.75
N GLY A 271 23.27 -1.35 -11.88
CA GLY A 271 23.11 -2.77 -12.20
C GLY A 271 21.65 -3.13 -12.54
N GLU A 272 21.45 -4.11 -13.41
CA GLU A 272 20.11 -4.58 -13.80
C GLU A 272 19.36 -5.19 -12.62
N GLU A 273 20.07 -5.91 -11.73
CA GLU A 273 19.50 -6.53 -10.54
C GLU A 273 20.21 -6.07 -9.26
N GLU A 274 19.60 -6.37 -8.11
CA GLU A 274 20.23 -6.17 -6.80
C GLU A 274 21.13 -7.36 -6.46
N THR A 275 22.38 -7.08 -6.08
CA THR A 275 23.36 -8.10 -5.70
C THR A 275 23.90 -7.85 -4.30
N GLU A 276 24.22 -8.93 -3.60
CA GLU A 276 24.90 -8.92 -2.31
C GLU A 276 25.78 -10.18 -2.24
N GLU A 277 27.08 -10.00 -2.03
CA GLU A 277 28.04 -11.11 -1.99
C GLU A 277 28.21 -11.63 -0.57
N TYR A 278 28.37 -12.95 -0.40
CA TYR A 278 28.80 -13.52 0.87
C TYR A 278 30.22 -13.05 1.18
N LYS A 279 30.46 -12.51 2.38
CA LYS A 279 31.79 -12.09 2.82
C LYS A 279 32.54 -13.25 3.47
N THR A 280 31.83 -14.21 4.03
CA THR A 280 32.39 -15.36 4.74
C THR A 280 31.72 -16.68 4.33
N ASP A 281 32.45 -17.79 4.47
CA ASP A 281 31.89 -19.13 4.27
C ASP A 281 30.84 -19.47 5.34
N GLU A 282 30.94 -18.85 6.52
CA GLU A 282 29.95 -18.99 7.59
C GLU A 282 28.59 -18.45 7.14
N GLU A 283 28.51 -17.23 6.61
CA GLU A 283 27.27 -16.65 6.09
C GLU A 283 26.65 -17.51 4.98
N ARG A 284 27.47 -18.11 4.13
CA ARG A 284 27.02 -18.99 3.03
C ARG A 284 26.37 -20.28 3.54
N SER A 285 26.75 -20.73 4.73
CA SER A 285 26.20 -21.93 5.36
C SER A 285 24.87 -21.69 6.09
N LEU A 286 24.50 -20.42 6.32
CA LEU A 286 23.30 -20.07 7.07
C LEU A 286 22.03 -20.24 6.22
N THR A 287 20.95 -20.63 6.89
CA THR A 287 19.60 -20.65 6.31
C THR A 287 19.02 -19.24 6.23
N ALA A 288 17.99 -19.06 5.40
CA ALA A 288 17.26 -17.79 5.28
C ALA A 288 16.74 -17.24 6.62
N THR A 289 16.17 -18.10 7.48
CA THR A 289 15.66 -17.70 8.79
C THR A 289 16.77 -17.28 9.75
N GLN A 290 17.92 -17.97 9.71
CA GLN A 290 19.08 -17.61 10.51
C GLN A 290 19.69 -16.27 10.07
N LEU A 291 19.81 -16.05 8.75
CA LEU A 291 20.24 -14.76 8.19
C LEU A 291 19.29 -13.62 8.59
N MET A 292 17.98 -13.87 8.54
CA MET A 292 16.98 -12.91 9.02
C MET A 292 17.15 -12.62 10.52
N ALA A 293 17.27 -13.65 11.35
CA ALA A 293 17.44 -13.51 12.79
C ALA A 293 18.72 -12.72 13.14
N HIS A 294 19.82 -13.02 12.46
CA HIS A 294 21.09 -12.29 12.59
C HIS A 294 20.91 -10.80 12.22
N GLY A 295 20.23 -10.53 11.11
CA GLY A 295 19.94 -9.16 10.70
C GLY A 295 19.09 -8.39 11.71
N LEU A 296 18.07 -9.04 12.29
CA LEU A 296 17.21 -8.43 13.32
C LEU A 296 17.95 -8.17 14.64
N GLN A 297 18.86 -9.06 15.04
CA GLN A 297 19.68 -8.87 16.24
C GLN A 297 20.61 -7.66 16.11
N GLN A 298 21.15 -7.43 14.92
CA GLN A 298 22.08 -6.33 14.65
C GLN A 298 21.38 -5.02 14.32
N PHE A 299 20.07 -5.02 14.08
CA PHE A 299 19.32 -3.86 13.57
C PHE A 299 19.51 -2.57 14.39
N GLN A 300 19.63 -2.68 15.71
CA GLN A 300 19.83 -1.53 16.60
C GLN A 300 21.30 -1.10 16.73
N SER A 301 22.24 -2.04 16.61
CA SER A 301 23.67 -1.80 16.84
C SER A 301 24.41 -1.42 15.56
N ASP A 302 24.11 -2.10 14.46
CA ASP A 302 24.75 -1.93 13.16
C ASP A 302 23.72 -2.18 12.05
N ILE A 303 23.17 -1.08 11.53
CA ILE A 303 22.20 -1.13 10.45
C ILE A 303 22.79 -1.68 9.15
N HIS A 304 24.09 -1.50 8.90
CA HIS A 304 24.72 -1.98 7.67
C HIS A 304 24.88 -3.50 7.70
N ALA A 305 25.33 -4.05 8.81
CA ALA A 305 25.40 -5.50 9.00
C ALA A 305 24.00 -6.16 9.00
N ALA A 306 23.01 -5.47 9.58
CA ALA A 306 21.62 -5.89 9.54
C ALA A 306 21.07 -5.96 8.10
N LEU A 307 21.26 -4.87 7.32
CA LEU A 307 20.85 -4.82 5.93
C LEU A 307 21.56 -5.87 5.07
N HIS A 308 22.87 -6.08 5.29
CA HIS A 308 23.64 -7.10 4.59
C HIS A 308 23.05 -8.50 4.83
N SER A 309 22.82 -8.89 6.08
CA SER A 309 22.26 -10.19 6.43
C SER A 309 20.85 -10.39 5.83
N LEU A 310 20.00 -9.36 5.89
CA LEU A 310 18.67 -9.39 5.30
C LEU A 310 18.72 -9.47 3.76
N ARG A 311 19.65 -8.78 3.11
CA ARG A 311 19.85 -8.84 1.66
C ARG A 311 20.36 -10.21 1.21
N LEU A 312 21.26 -10.85 1.97
CA LEU A 312 21.66 -12.23 1.70
C LEU A 312 20.46 -13.18 1.72
N ALA A 313 19.60 -13.08 2.74
CA ALA A 313 18.36 -13.86 2.82
C ALA A 313 17.40 -13.58 1.67
N ALA A 314 17.26 -12.31 1.28
CA ALA A 314 16.37 -11.88 0.20
C ALA A 314 16.85 -12.33 -1.19
N ILE A 315 18.13 -12.13 -1.50
CA ILE A 315 18.69 -12.32 -2.85
C ILE A 315 19.01 -13.79 -3.11
N HIS A 316 19.64 -14.49 -2.17
CA HIS A 316 20.09 -15.88 -2.39
C HIS A 316 19.04 -16.93 -2.03
N HIS A 317 18.07 -16.59 -1.16
CA HIS A 317 17.05 -17.53 -0.70
C HIS A 317 15.61 -17.08 -1.03
N SER A 318 15.43 -15.94 -1.69
CA SER A 318 14.12 -15.37 -2.02
C SER A 318 13.20 -15.28 -0.79
N HIS A 319 13.76 -14.96 0.38
CA HIS A 319 13.05 -15.04 1.65
C HIS A 319 12.05 -13.89 1.84
N ASP A 320 10.76 -14.21 1.71
CA ASP A 320 9.66 -13.24 1.67
C ASP A 320 9.62 -12.29 2.88
N GLN A 321 9.83 -12.79 4.10
CA GLN A 321 9.80 -11.95 5.30
C GLN A 321 10.96 -10.95 5.33
N SER A 322 12.17 -11.39 4.93
CA SER A 322 13.32 -10.49 4.82
C SER A 322 13.09 -9.43 3.75
N ILE A 323 12.46 -9.78 2.63
CA ILE A 323 12.13 -8.83 1.55
C ILE A 323 11.13 -7.77 2.02
N VAL A 324 10.08 -8.16 2.75
CA VAL A 324 9.12 -7.20 3.31
C VAL A 324 9.79 -6.29 4.36
N LEU A 325 10.66 -6.84 5.22
CA LEU A 325 11.42 -6.04 6.17
C LEU A 325 12.36 -5.04 5.47
N LEU A 326 13.07 -5.49 4.43
CA LEU A 326 13.91 -4.61 3.61
C LEU A 326 13.09 -3.52 2.94
N TYR A 327 11.88 -3.83 2.44
CA TYR A 327 10.96 -2.83 1.94
C TYR A 327 10.65 -1.76 2.99
N ASP A 328 10.26 -2.17 4.20
CA ASP A 328 9.90 -1.23 5.26
C ASP A 328 11.10 -0.36 5.69
N ILE A 329 12.30 -0.95 5.83
CA ILE A 329 13.53 -0.25 6.20
C ILE A 329 13.94 0.73 5.09
N TYR A 330 14.05 0.27 3.85
CA TYR A 330 14.47 1.13 2.74
C TYR A 330 13.46 2.24 2.44
N SER A 331 12.17 1.98 2.63
CA SER A 331 11.14 3.02 2.50
C SER A 331 11.32 4.13 3.52
N GLN A 332 11.66 3.80 4.78
CA GLN A 332 12.00 4.79 5.81
C GLN A 332 13.27 5.58 5.46
N LEU A 333 14.24 4.93 4.83
CA LEU A 333 15.46 5.57 4.32
C LEU A 333 15.25 6.34 3.00
N GLY A 334 14.06 6.27 2.39
CA GLY A 334 13.75 6.90 1.12
C GLY A 334 14.48 6.28 -0.10
N SER A 335 14.94 5.03 0.04
CA SER A 335 15.66 4.27 -0.97
C SER A 335 14.71 3.38 -1.80
N PRO A 336 14.89 3.28 -3.12
CA PRO A 336 14.05 2.45 -4.00
C PRO A 336 14.37 0.95 -3.91
N ARG A 337 15.50 0.54 -3.30
CA ARG A 337 15.95 -0.87 -3.30
C ARG A 337 14.90 -1.83 -2.76
N GLY A 338 14.25 -1.47 -1.66
CA GLY A 338 13.23 -2.30 -1.03
C GLY A 338 11.99 -2.48 -1.92
N ALA A 339 11.54 -1.40 -2.56
CA ALA A 339 10.43 -1.46 -3.51
C ALA A 339 10.77 -2.29 -4.75
N TYR A 340 12.00 -2.17 -5.25
CA TYR A 340 12.52 -2.97 -6.36
C TYR A 340 12.56 -4.47 -6.03
N LEU A 341 13.20 -4.84 -4.91
CA LEU A 341 13.27 -6.24 -4.45
C LEU A 341 11.87 -6.84 -4.26
N LEU A 342 10.96 -6.08 -3.64
CA LEU A 342 9.61 -6.53 -3.38
C LEU A 342 8.81 -6.76 -4.66
N LEU A 343 8.87 -5.81 -5.62
CA LEU A 343 8.17 -5.95 -6.89
C LEU A 343 8.72 -7.11 -7.70
N ARG A 344 10.06 -7.26 -7.80
CA ARG A 344 10.69 -8.42 -8.45
C ARG A 344 10.23 -9.74 -7.84
N ARG A 345 10.18 -9.82 -6.52
CA ARG A 345 9.69 -11.03 -5.82
C ARG A 345 8.22 -11.32 -6.09
N ALA A 346 7.37 -10.30 -6.21
CA ALA A 346 5.95 -10.50 -6.50
C ALA A 346 5.70 -10.97 -7.96
N LEU A 347 6.57 -10.56 -8.89
CA LEU A 347 6.53 -10.91 -10.31
C LEU A 347 7.20 -12.25 -10.65
N ASP A 348 7.81 -12.91 -9.67
CA ASP A 348 8.34 -14.27 -9.83
C ASP A 348 7.18 -15.27 -10.00
N ASP A 349 6.98 -15.72 -11.24
CA ASP A 349 5.95 -16.69 -11.61
C ASP A 349 6.36 -18.14 -11.31
N ASP A 350 7.67 -18.42 -11.23
CA ASP A 350 8.19 -19.78 -10.98
C ASP A 350 8.04 -20.15 -9.50
N ASN A 351 8.23 -19.18 -8.60
CA ASN A 351 8.07 -19.36 -7.16
C ASN A 351 7.16 -18.27 -6.56
N LEU A 352 5.85 -18.37 -6.82
CA LEU A 352 4.89 -17.34 -6.46
C LEU A 352 4.77 -17.13 -4.95
N SER A 353 5.15 -15.95 -4.48
CA SER A 353 5.03 -15.54 -3.07
C SER A 353 3.67 -14.92 -2.76
N ALA A 354 2.92 -15.54 -1.83
CA ALA A 354 1.68 -14.94 -1.33
C ALA A 354 1.94 -13.65 -0.52
N THR A 355 3.03 -13.61 0.23
CA THR A 355 3.41 -12.47 1.09
C THR A 355 3.87 -11.26 0.27
N ALA A 356 4.71 -11.45 -0.73
CA ALA A 356 5.15 -10.35 -1.59
C ALA A 356 3.99 -9.80 -2.42
N ASN A 357 3.17 -10.69 -3.01
CA ASN A 357 1.98 -10.27 -3.76
C ASN A 357 0.95 -9.55 -2.87
N GLN A 358 0.74 -10.01 -1.62
CA GLN A 358 -0.09 -9.30 -0.65
C GLN A 358 0.43 -7.88 -0.43
N LYS A 359 1.73 -7.74 -0.13
CA LYS A 359 2.33 -6.44 0.17
C LYS A 359 2.28 -5.50 -1.04
N VAL A 360 2.63 -5.97 -2.24
CA VAL A 360 2.52 -5.15 -3.46
C VAL A 360 1.07 -4.73 -3.73
N GLY A 361 0.10 -5.61 -3.50
CA GLY A 361 -1.32 -5.27 -3.56
C GLY A 361 -1.70 -4.14 -2.60
N GLU A 362 -1.20 -4.18 -1.35
CA GLU A 362 -1.38 -3.11 -0.37
C GLU A 362 -0.77 -1.79 -0.86
N LEU A 363 0.42 -1.82 -1.48
CA LEU A 363 1.07 -0.60 -1.98
C LEU A 363 0.31 0.04 -3.15
N TYR A 364 -0.28 -0.77 -4.04
CA TYR A 364 -1.16 -0.27 -5.10
C TYR A 364 -2.56 0.12 -4.58
N ASP A 365 -3.00 -0.35 -3.42
CA ASP A 365 -4.27 0.06 -2.82
C ASP A 365 -4.12 1.37 -2.02
N GLU A 366 -3.10 1.45 -1.17
CA GLU A 366 -2.85 2.62 -0.32
C GLU A 366 -2.18 3.76 -1.09
N GLY A 367 -1.47 3.44 -2.16
CA GLY A 367 -0.57 4.36 -2.84
C GLY A 367 0.74 4.52 -2.07
N ALA A 368 1.86 4.34 -2.76
CA ALA A 368 3.20 4.56 -2.22
C ALA A 368 4.10 5.24 -3.26
N ARG A 369 5.29 5.69 -2.85
CA ARG A 369 6.21 6.53 -3.68
C ARG A 369 6.37 6.02 -5.13
N HIS A 370 6.45 4.71 -5.33
CA HIS A 370 6.61 4.07 -6.65
C HIS A 370 5.37 3.27 -7.10
N PHE A 371 4.32 3.22 -6.28
CA PHE A 371 3.13 2.41 -6.53
C PHE A 371 1.93 3.35 -6.58
N LEU A 372 1.57 3.79 -7.80
CA LEU A 372 0.41 4.65 -8.01
C LEU A 372 -0.88 3.91 -7.60
N PRO A 373 -1.82 4.51 -6.86
CA PRO A 373 -2.97 3.79 -6.34
C PRO A 373 -3.99 3.41 -7.42
N ILE A 374 -3.76 2.29 -8.13
CA ILE A 374 -4.54 1.82 -9.28
C ILE A 374 -5.31 0.54 -8.91
N PHE A 375 -6.63 0.56 -9.03
CA PHE A 375 -7.51 -0.55 -8.62
C PHE A 375 -7.16 -1.88 -9.30
N PRO A 376 -7.05 -1.98 -10.64
CA PRO A 376 -6.71 -3.25 -11.29
C PRO A 376 -5.30 -3.75 -10.97
N ALA A 377 -4.36 -2.88 -10.57
CA ALA A 377 -3.04 -3.31 -10.10
C ALA A 377 -3.15 -3.97 -8.72
N ALA A 378 -3.82 -3.31 -7.76
CA ALA A 378 -4.08 -3.90 -6.43
C ALA A 378 -4.83 -5.24 -6.57
N LEU A 379 -5.88 -5.27 -7.40
CA LEU A 379 -6.66 -6.47 -7.71
C LEU A 379 -5.78 -7.61 -8.24
N HIS A 380 -4.89 -7.33 -9.20
CA HIS A 380 -3.99 -8.34 -9.77
C HIS A 380 -3.12 -9.02 -8.71
N PHE A 381 -2.41 -8.21 -7.91
CA PHE A 381 -1.48 -8.74 -6.90
C PHE A 381 -2.22 -9.43 -5.75
N TYR A 382 -3.35 -8.89 -5.29
CA TYR A 382 -4.16 -9.61 -4.31
C TYR A 382 -4.73 -10.93 -4.86
N GLN A 383 -5.17 -10.99 -6.12
CA GLN A 383 -5.62 -12.24 -6.73
C GLN A 383 -4.51 -13.29 -6.78
N ARG A 384 -3.28 -12.88 -7.09
CA ARG A 384 -2.10 -13.77 -7.05
C ARG A 384 -1.85 -14.32 -5.64
N ALA A 385 -1.89 -13.46 -4.62
CA ALA A 385 -1.75 -13.90 -3.23
C ALA A 385 -2.89 -14.80 -2.76
N ALA A 386 -4.13 -14.49 -3.13
CA ALA A 386 -5.31 -15.27 -2.77
C ALA A 386 -5.31 -16.67 -3.38
N ARG A 387 -4.80 -16.82 -4.62
CA ARG A 387 -4.61 -18.14 -5.27
C ARG A 387 -3.66 -19.05 -4.49
N GLN A 388 -2.66 -18.49 -3.79
CA GLN A 388 -1.79 -19.22 -2.87
C GLN A 388 -2.40 -19.42 -1.47
N GLY A 389 -3.68 -19.09 -1.30
CA GLY A 389 -4.40 -19.28 -0.06
C GLY A 389 -4.20 -18.16 0.97
N SER A 390 -3.65 -17.00 0.59
CA SER A 390 -3.56 -15.85 1.51
C SER A 390 -4.96 -15.37 1.90
N VAL A 391 -5.34 -15.63 3.15
CA VAL A 391 -6.60 -15.16 3.74
C VAL A 391 -6.62 -13.63 3.84
N ASN A 392 -5.47 -12.99 4.11
CA ASN A 392 -5.37 -11.54 4.15
C ASN A 392 -5.68 -10.94 2.77
N ALA A 393 -5.22 -11.57 1.69
CA ALA A 393 -5.53 -11.12 0.33
C ALA A 393 -7.01 -11.23 0.01
N MET A 394 -7.68 -12.29 0.49
CA MET A 394 -9.13 -12.46 0.31
C MET A 394 -9.91 -11.36 1.05
N LEU A 395 -9.50 -11.01 2.26
CA LEU A 395 -10.08 -9.87 2.99
C LEU A 395 -9.82 -8.54 2.27
N SER A 396 -8.61 -8.31 1.77
CA SER A 396 -8.28 -7.12 0.99
C SER A 396 -9.10 -7.05 -0.31
N LEU A 397 -9.29 -8.16 -1.02
CA LEU A 397 -10.14 -8.24 -2.21
C LEU A 397 -11.60 -7.92 -1.87
N ALA A 398 -12.12 -8.50 -0.79
CA ALA A 398 -13.46 -8.18 -0.32
C ALA A 398 -13.58 -6.66 -0.08
N GLN A 399 -12.66 -6.07 0.68
CA GLN A 399 -12.68 -4.64 0.97
C GLN A 399 -12.54 -3.77 -0.29
N LEU A 400 -11.71 -4.20 -1.24
CA LEU A 400 -11.49 -3.52 -2.52
C LEU A 400 -12.80 -3.49 -3.34
N TRP A 401 -13.51 -4.62 -3.46
CA TRP A 401 -14.81 -4.71 -4.15
C TRP A 401 -15.94 -4.00 -3.42
N LEU A 402 -15.90 -3.95 -2.08
CA LEU A 402 -16.88 -3.22 -1.29
C LEU A 402 -16.75 -1.70 -1.50
N ARG A 403 -15.51 -1.21 -1.56
CA ARG A 403 -15.22 0.21 -1.75
C ARG A 403 -15.37 0.63 -3.22
N GLY A 404 -14.98 -0.23 -4.17
CA GLY A 404 -14.99 0.08 -5.61
C GLY A 404 -13.85 1.01 -6.05
N SER A 405 -12.86 1.25 -5.19
CA SER A 405 -11.71 2.10 -5.50
C SER A 405 -10.53 1.69 -4.65
N THR A 406 -9.35 2.26 -4.90
CA THR A 406 -8.19 2.20 -3.98
C THR A 406 -8.40 3.14 -2.79
N SER A 407 -7.64 2.95 -1.71
CA SER A 407 -7.81 3.72 -0.46
C SER A 407 -7.56 5.22 -0.63
N THR A 408 -6.71 5.58 -1.58
CA THR A 408 -6.30 6.97 -1.90
C THR A 408 -6.67 7.35 -3.34
N SER A 409 -7.68 6.69 -3.90
CA SER A 409 -8.10 6.88 -5.29
C SER A 409 -8.52 8.33 -5.60
N MET A 410 -8.23 8.76 -6.83
CA MET A 410 -8.79 9.99 -7.42
C MET A 410 -9.99 9.72 -8.35
N MET A 411 -10.55 8.50 -8.31
CA MET A 411 -11.75 8.15 -9.07
C MET A 411 -12.95 8.99 -8.63
N SER A 412 -13.84 9.30 -9.58
CA SER A 412 -15.12 9.93 -9.26
C SER A 412 -16.00 9.01 -8.42
N ASP A 413 -16.97 9.57 -7.69
CA ASP A 413 -17.95 8.78 -6.92
C ASP A 413 -18.76 7.85 -7.83
N GLU A 414 -19.05 8.28 -9.07
CA GLU A 414 -19.75 7.48 -10.07
C GLU A 414 -18.93 6.27 -10.51
N ASP A 415 -17.64 6.48 -10.83
CA ASP A 415 -16.74 5.39 -11.20
C ASP A 415 -16.52 4.41 -10.04
N MET A 416 -16.41 4.95 -8.82
CA MET A 416 -16.28 4.15 -7.60
C MET A 416 -17.50 3.26 -7.39
N GLU A 417 -18.72 3.81 -7.53
CA GLU A 417 -19.94 3.02 -7.38
C GLU A 417 -20.09 1.99 -8.51
N ALA A 418 -19.74 2.35 -9.75
CA ALA A 418 -19.77 1.42 -10.89
C ALA A 418 -18.82 0.23 -10.73
N GLN A 419 -17.73 0.42 -9.98
CA GLN A 419 -16.72 -0.60 -9.73
C GLN A 419 -17.06 -1.49 -8.52
N LYS A 420 -18.01 -1.12 -7.66
CA LYS A 420 -18.43 -1.96 -6.54
C LYS A 420 -19.07 -3.25 -7.03
N ASP A 421 -18.76 -4.34 -6.35
CA ASP A 421 -19.35 -5.63 -6.65
C ASP A 421 -19.66 -6.38 -5.35
N MET A 422 -20.93 -6.34 -4.96
CA MET A 422 -21.38 -7.00 -3.72
C MET A 422 -21.28 -8.53 -3.82
N ALA A 423 -21.45 -9.12 -5.01
CA ALA A 423 -21.34 -10.56 -5.16
C ALA A 423 -19.87 -11.01 -4.95
N ARG A 424 -18.91 -10.29 -5.54
CA ARG A 424 -17.49 -10.54 -5.30
C ARG A 424 -17.08 -10.22 -3.86
N TYR A 425 -17.61 -9.16 -3.25
CA TYR A 425 -17.38 -8.84 -1.83
C TYR A 425 -17.76 -10.03 -0.92
N HIS A 426 -18.99 -10.52 -1.02
CA HIS A 426 -19.46 -11.66 -0.23
C HIS A 426 -18.70 -12.94 -0.56
N GLY A 427 -18.44 -13.19 -1.85
CA GLY A 427 -17.72 -14.40 -2.29
C GLY A 427 -16.29 -14.47 -1.76
N TRP A 428 -15.56 -13.35 -1.74
CA TRP A 428 -14.21 -13.32 -1.15
C TRP A 428 -14.22 -13.51 0.37
N LEU A 429 -15.23 -12.96 1.07
CA LEU A 429 -15.42 -13.28 2.49
C LEU A 429 -15.69 -14.77 2.70
N ASP A 430 -16.52 -15.39 1.87
CA ASP A 430 -16.81 -16.82 1.96
C ASP A 430 -15.56 -17.68 1.73
N LYS A 431 -14.73 -17.36 0.72
CA LYS A 431 -13.45 -18.06 0.49
C LYS A 431 -12.49 -17.95 1.67
N ALA A 432 -12.49 -16.81 2.37
CA ALA A 432 -11.72 -16.62 3.59
C ALA A 432 -12.29 -17.44 4.76
N ILE A 433 -13.62 -17.48 4.90
CA ILE A 433 -14.31 -18.29 5.93
C ILE A 433 -14.03 -19.78 5.73
N ASP A 434 -14.07 -20.28 4.50
CA ASP A 434 -13.77 -21.68 4.16
C ASP A 434 -12.37 -22.11 4.64
N ARG A 435 -11.44 -21.15 4.76
CA ARG A 435 -10.07 -21.36 5.26
C ARG A 435 -9.92 -21.17 6.77
N GLY A 436 -11.00 -20.86 7.48
CA GLY A 436 -10.97 -20.65 8.93
C GLY A 436 -10.75 -19.20 9.36
N CYS A 437 -10.96 -18.22 8.49
CA CYS A 437 -10.74 -16.82 8.83
C CYS A 437 -11.78 -16.30 9.84
N GLY A 438 -11.39 -16.18 11.11
CA GLY A 438 -12.21 -15.55 12.16
C GLY A 438 -12.56 -14.09 11.85
N SER A 439 -11.65 -13.37 11.19
CA SER A 439 -11.89 -11.97 10.78
C SER A 439 -12.98 -11.84 9.72
N ALA A 440 -13.06 -12.74 8.74
CA ALA A 440 -14.13 -12.74 7.74
C ALA A 440 -15.49 -13.10 8.37
N LEU A 441 -15.51 -14.09 9.28
CA LEU A 441 -16.69 -14.42 10.09
C LEU A 441 -17.16 -13.20 10.89
N PHE A 442 -16.25 -12.50 11.55
CA PHE A 442 -16.56 -11.31 12.33
C PHE A 442 -17.16 -10.18 11.48
N VAL A 443 -16.60 -9.95 10.30
CA VAL A 443 -17.15 -8.97 9.32
C VAL A 443 -18.60 -9.35 8.95
N LYS A 444 -18.87 -10.60 8.56
CA LYS A 444 -20.25 -11.05 8.27
C LYS A 444 -21.17 -10.89 9.48
N GLY A 445 -20.72 -11.23 10.68
CA GLY A 445 -21.48 -11.02 11.92
C GLY A 445 -21.87 -9.56 12.12
N CYS A 446 -20.94 -8.63 11.93
CA CYS A 446 -21.20 -7.19 12.04
C CYS A 446 -22.16 -6.68 10.96
N MET A 447 -22.09 -7.24 9.74
CA MET A 447 -23.02 -6.89 8.66
C MET A 447 -24.47 -7.22 9.02
N TYR A 448 -24.72 -8.41 9.59
CA TYR A 448 -26.05 -8.79 10.08
C TYR A 448 -26.47 -8.02 11.34
N ILE A 449 -25.52 -7.50 12.13
CA ILE A 449 -25.87 -6.59 13.24
C ILE A 449 -26.44 -5.28 12.71
N LYS A 450 -25.81 -4.71 11.69
CA LYS A 450 -26.15 -3.38 11.18
C LYS A 450 -27.21 -3.41 10.08
N GLY A 451 -27.36 -4.51 9.35
CA GLY A 451 -28.18 -4.59 8.15
C GLY A 451 -27.56 -3.83 6.99
N GLU A 452 -26.25 -3.97 6.78
CA GLU A 452 -25.47 -3.26 5.76
C GLU A 452 -24.93 -4.20 4.67
N HIS A 453 -24.46 -3.63 3.56
CA HIS A 453 -23.79 -4.37 2.48
C HIS A 453 -24.61 -5.51 1.88
N GLY A 454 -25.91 -5.25 1.68
CA GLY A 454 -26.83 -6.16 0.98
C GLY A 454 -27.45 -7.25 1.87
N VAL A 455 -27.25 -7.22 3.19
CA VAL A 455 -27.96 -8.11 4.12
C VAL A 455 -28.89 -7.32 5.03
N SER A 456 -30.02 -7.93 5.41
CA SER A 456 -30.91 -7.38 6.43
C SER A 456 -30.41 -7.73 7.83
N LYS A 457 -30.81 -6.94 8.82
CA LYS A 457 -30.55 -7.25 10.22
C LYS A 457 -31.06 -8.66 10.58
N SER A 458 -30.24 -9.46 11.27
CA SER A 458 -30.62 -10.79 11.75
C SER A 458 -29.79 -11.19 12.97
N TYR A 459 -30.42 -11.30 14.14
CA TYR A 459 -29.78 -11.75 15.37
C TYR A 459 -29.21 -13.16 15.22
N GLU A 460 -29.99 -14.07 14.64
CA GLU A 460 -29.61 -15.48 14.47
C GLU A 460 -28.33 -15.60 13.62
N GLN A 461 -28.31 -14.97 12.45
CA GLN A 461 -27.13 -14.97 11.57
C GLN A 461 -25.95 -14.25 12.23
N ALA A 462 -26.17 -13.07 12.80
CA ALA A 462 -25.13 -12.32 13.50
C ALA A 462 -24.46 -13.14 14.60
N LYS A 463 -25.26 -13.77 15.45
CA LYS A 463 -24.78 -14.64 16.53
C LYS A 463 -24.03 -15.85 15.97
N PHE A 464 -24.55 -16.51 14.94
CA PHE A 464 -23.90 -17.66 14.31
C PHE A 464 -22.48 -17.31 13.81
N TYR A 465 -22.34 -16.21 13.05
CA TYR A 465 -21.04 -15.78 12.54
C TYR A 465 -20.10 -15.31 13.65
N LEU A 466 -20.59 -14.59 14.66
CA LEU A 466 -19.76 -14.12 15.78
C LEU A 466 -19.28 -15.26 16.69
N ASP A 467 -20.14 -16.24 16.98
CA ASP A 467 -19.77 -17.44 17.74
C ASP A 467 -18.69 -18.23 16.97
N GLY A 468 -18.84 -18.32 15.64
CA GLY A 468 -17.81 -18.87 14.74
C GLY A 468 -16.51 -18.07 14.77
N ALA A 469 -16.58 -16.74 14.74
CA ALA A 469 -15.40 -15.87 14.77
C ALA A 469 -14.59 -16.06 16.06
N VAL A 470 -15.27 -16.11 17.21
CA VAL A 470 -14.65 -16.38 18.52
C VAL A 470 -14.00 -17.75 18.55
N THR A 471 -14.65 -18.75 17.96
CA THR A 471 -14.06 -20.09 18.01
C THR A 471 -12.87 -20.28 17.08
N ALA A 472 -12.79 -19.49 16.00
CA ALA A 472 -11.67 -19.48 15.08
C ALA A 472 -10.51 -18.62 15.56
N GLN A 473 -10.82 -17.49 16.21
CA GLN A 473 -9.86 -16.51 16.71
C GLN A 473 -10.39 -15.91 18.03
N PRO A 474 -10.09 -16.54 19.19
CA PRO A 474 -10.66 -16.14 20.48
C PRO A 474 -10.40 -14.69 20.89
N GLN A 475 -9.29 -14.11 20.43
CA GLN A 475 -8.91 -12.73 20.76
C GLN A 475 -9.71 -11.68 19.97
N ILE A 476 -10.54 -12.07 18.99
CA ILE A 476 -11.21 -11.13 18.08
C ILE A 476 -12.21 -10.21 18.80
N LEU A 477 -13.03 -10.76 19.72
CA LEU A 477 -14.00 -9.95 20.46
C LEU A 477 -13.37 -9.08 21.55
N GLN A 478 -12.18 -9.43 22.05
CA GLN A 478 -11.45 -8.58 22.98
C GLN A 478 -11.11 -7.22 22.36
N ARG A 479 -10.91 -7.20 21.03
CA ARG A 479 -10.65 -5.98 20.25
C ARG A 479 -11.92 -5.18 19.93
N ALA A 480 -13.11 -5.72 20.20
CA ALA A 480 -14.40 -5.12 19.88
C ALA A 480 -15.45 -5.30 21.01
N PRO A 481 -15.22 -4.68 22.19
CA PRO A 481 -16.07 -4.88 23.38
C PRO A 481 -17.52 -4.42 23.21
N GLN A 482 -17.82 -3.58 22.23
CA GLN A 482 -19.17 -3.11 21.92
C GLN A 482 -20.07 -4.17 21.27
N ILE A 483 -19.50 -5.20 20.64
CA ILE A 483 -20.25 -6.14 19.81
C ILE A 483 -21.29 -6.97 20.58
N PRO A 484 -20.99 -7.53 21.78
CA PRO A 484 -22.00 -8.24 22.56
C PRO A 484 -23.22 -7.37 22.92
N ALA A 485 -22.99 -6.09 23.23
CA ALA A 485 -24.07 -5.16 23.54
C ALA A 485 -24.92 -4.84 22.30
N MET A 486 -24.29 -4.67 21.13
CA MET A 486 -25.01 -4.46 19.87
C MET A 486 -25.82 -5.70 19.46
N LEU A 487 -25.27 -6.89 19.66
CA LEU A 487 -25.96 -8.15 19.39
C LEU A 487 -27.19 -8.33 20.30
N GLU A 488 -27.06 -7.98 21.58
CA GLU A 488 -28.17 -8.01 22.53
C GLU A 488 -29.25 -6.96 22.21
N ALA A 489 -28.84 -5.76 21.79
CA ALA A 489 -29.78 -4.73 21.32
C ALA A 489 -30.57 -5.19 20.09
N LEU A 490 -29.90 -5.84 19.13
CA LEU A 490 -30.57 -6.42 17.96
C LEU A 490 -31.57 -7.52 18.35
N ARG A 491 -31.23 -8.38 19.31
CA ARG A 491 -32.14 -9.41 19.85
C ARG A 491 -33.44 -8.79 20.36
N GLN A 492 -33.33 -7.69 21.09
CA GLN A 492 -34.47 -6.96 21.65
C GLN A 492 -35.27 -6.25 20.55
N GLU A 493 -34.60 -5.66 19.54
CA GLU A 493 -35.24 -5.04 18.37
C GLU A 493 -36.13 -6.04 17.63
N GLU A 494 -35.63 -7.24 17.35
CA GLU A 494 -36.39 -8.30 16.66
C GLU A 494 -37.54 -8.84 17.51
N GLN A 495 -37.32 -9.05 18.82
CA GLN A 495 -38.38 -9.49 19.73
C GLN A 495 -39.48 -8.43 19.90
N GLY A 496 -39.13 -7.15 19.96
CA GLY A 496 -40.08 -6.04 20.04
C GLY A 496 -40.87 -5.86 18.73
N GLY A 497 -40.21 -6.04 17.59
CA GLY A 497 -40.84 -6.00 16.27
C GLY A 497 -41.85 -7.13 16.04
N ASP A 498 -41.53 -8.35 16.49
CA ASP A 498 -42.40 -9.52 16.35
C ASP A 498 -43.65 -9.43 17.25
N VAL A 499 -43.56 -8.75 18.40
CA VAL A 499 -44.71 -8.45 19.28
C VAL A 499 -45.64 -7.42 18.65
N LEU A 500 -45.10 -6.38 18.00
CA LEU A 500 -45.89 -5.38 17.26
C LEU A 500 -46.51 -5.96 15.98
N ALA A 501 -45.80 -6.83 15.27
CA ALA A 501 -46.28 -7.52 14.08
C ALA A 501 -47.38 -8.56 14.39
N LYS A 502 -47.26 -9.32 15.50
CA LYS A 502 -48.31 -10.24 15.96
C LYS A 502 -49.57 -9.56 16.46
N ALA A 503 -49.49 -8.30 16.90
CA ALA A 503 -50.66 -7.50 17.25
C ALA A 503 -51.45 -7.00 16.01
N ALA A 504 -50.86 -7.06 14.81
CA ALA A 504 -51.43 -6.57 13.56
C ALA A 504 -51.63 -7.71 12.53
N GLY A 505 -52.64 -8.56 12.72
CA GLY A 505 -52.94 -9.66 11.78
C GLY A 505 -53.51 -9.22 10.42
N ALA A 506 -52.62 -9.14 9.39
CA ALA A 506 -52.68 -9.44 7.93
C ALA A 506 -53.89 -9.01 7.02
N PRO A 507 -53.76 -8.91 5.65
CA PRO A 507 -52.61 -9.25 4.79
C PRO A 507 -52.18 -8.19 3.73
N THR A 508 -50.97 -8.42 3.17
CA THR A 508 -50.36 -7.96 1.91
C THR A 508 -50.38 -6.48 1.51
N GLY A 509 -49.18 -5.94 1.27
CA GLY A 509 -48.97 -4.76 0.42
C GLY A 509 -47.52 -4.30 0.50
N SER A 510 -46.79 -4.42 -0.61
CA SER A 510 -45.48 -3.81 -0.80
C SER A 510 -45.52 -2.34 -0.41
N VAL A 511 -44.69 -1.92 0.54
CA VAL A 511 -44.44 -0.49 0.75
C VAL A 511 -42.95 -0.26 0.84
N ALA A 512 -42.46 0.40 -0.20
CA ALA A 512 -41.17 1.06 -0.25
C ALA A 512 -41.21 2.28 0.68
N THR A 513 -40.18 2.44 1.50
CA THR A 513 -39.85 3.70 2.19
C THR A 513 -38.37 3.61 2.55
N SER A 514 -37.50 4.26 1.78
CA SER A 514 -37.08 5.67 1.88
C SER A 514 -35.65 5.72 2.44
N LEU A 515 -34.70 5.88 1.51
CA LEU A 515 -33.32 6.24 1.79
C LEU A 515 -33.27 7.54 2.60
N ALA A 516 -32.81 7.44 3.84
CA ALA A 516 -32.23 8.54 4.57
C ALA A 516 -30.77 8.16 4.86
N THR A 517 -29.88 8.72 4.06
CA THR A 517 -28.43 8.64 4.21
C THR A 517 -28.02 9.21 5.56
N ALA A 518 -27.63 8.34 6.48
CA ALA A 518 -26.87 8.69 7.67
C ALA A 518 -25.51 8.01 7.57
N GLN A 519 -24.53 8.73 7.01
CA GLN A 519 -23.12 8.34 7.04
C GLN A 519 -22.65 8.27 8.50
N GLN A 520 -22.37 7.06 8.99
CA GLN A 520 -21.52 6.86 10.17
C GLN A 520 -20.55 5.70 9.89
N GLN A 521 -19.28 6.05 9.72
CA GLN A 521 -18.13 5.14 9.58
C GLN A 521 -17.88 4.36 10.88
N PRO A 522 -17.44 3.08 10.80
CA PRO A 522 -16.80 2.42 11.93
C PRO A 522 -15.26 2.47 11.80
N GLY A 523 -14.63 3.21 12.72
CA GLY A 523 -13.40 2.84 13.43
C GLY A 523 -12.11 2.57 12.64
N THR A 524 -11.41 3.64 12.24
CA THR A 524 -9.95 3.61 12.05
C THR A 524 -9.25 4.40 13.16
N VAL A 525 -8.14 3.84 13.65
CA VAL A 525 -7.25 4.44 14.65
C VAL A 525 -6.82 5.84 14.19
N ALA A 526 -7.02 6.83 15.06
CA ALA A 526 -6.79 8.23 14.77
C ALA A 526 -5.30 8.53 14.50
N ARG A 527 -4.94 8.75 13.23
CA ARG A 527 -3.81 9.61 12.86
C ARG A 527 -4.39 10.92 12.33
N ARG A 528 -4.06 11.99 13.04
CA ARG A 528 -4.53 13.37 12.82
C ARG A 528 -4.13 13.83 11.41
N VAL A 529 -5.11 13.99 10.52
CA VAL A 529 -4.95 14.60 9.19
C VAL A 529 -4.87 16.11 9.36
N MET A 530 -3.76 16.71 8.92
CA MET A 530 -3.70 18.13 8.58
C MET A 530 -4.11 18.26 7.11
N GLU A 531 -4.93 19.26 6.80
CA GLU A 531 -5.27 19.66 5.43
C GLU A 531 -3.98 19.89 4.64
N GLU A 532 -3.85 19.21 3.50
CA GLU A 532 -2.75 19.40 2.57
C GLU A 532 -3.31 19.41 1.15
N ASP A 533 -3.12 20.53 0.49
CA ASP A 533 -3.47 20.76 -0.92
C ASP A 533 -2.80 19.73 -1.84
N ALA A 534 -3.48 19.43 -2.95
CA ALA A 534 -3.09 18.47 -3.97
C ALA A 534 -1.60 18.59 -4.35
N ARG A 535 -0.84 17.52 -4.11
CA ARG A 535 0.57 17.40 -4.48
C ARG A 535 0.73 16.64 -5.79
N PRO A 536 1.47 17.19 -6.78
CA PRO A 536 1.90 16.47 -7.98
C PRO A 536 2.99 15.44 -7.67
N SER A 537 3.19 14.48 -8.59
CA SER A 537 4.16 13.39 -8.48
C SER A 537 5.60 13.90 -8.21
N ASN A 538 6.24 13.29 -7.22
CA ASN A 538 7.50 13.71 -6.61
C ASN A 538 8.77 13.34 -7.41
N SER A 539 8.93 13.88 -8.63
CA SER A 539 10.26 14.03 -9.27
C SER A 539 10.83 15.46 -9.16
N ALA A 540 9.99 16.49 -9.02
CA ALA A 540 10.44 17.89 -8.87
C ALA A 540 10.76 18.34 -7.41
N ALA A 541 10.35 17.57 -6.39
CA ALA A 541 10.53 17.97 -4.98
C ALA A 541 11.87 17.54 -4.35
N ARG A 542 12.70 16.77 -5.07
CA ARG A 542 14.07 16.42 -4.63
C ARG A 542 15.14 17.39 -5.16
N LEU A 543 14.69 18.42 -5.87
CA LEU A 543 15.54 19.27 -6.68
C LEU A 543 15.45 20.76 -6.30
N SER A 544 14.33 21.18 -5.74
CA SER A 544 14.11 22.56 -5.25
C SER A 544 14.69 22.85 -3.85
N ALA A 545 15.45 21.94 -3.25
CA ALA A 545 16.12 22.15 -1.95
C ALA A 545 17.51 22.83 -2.07
N LEU A 546 17.89 23.37 -3.23
CA LEU A 546 19.23 23.95 -3.46
C LEU A 546 19.28 25.31 -4.18
N SER A 547 18.18 26.07 -4.30
CA SER A 547 18.25 27.44 -4.83
C SER A 547 17.39 28.44 -4.04
N THR A 548 18.05 29.11 -3.09
CA THR A 548 17.88 30.51 -2.66
C THR A 548 16.48 31.14 -2.57
N ALA A 549 16.19 31.59 -1.34
CA ALA A 549 15.21 32.60 -0.95
C ALA A 549 15.27 33.93 -1.76
N LYS A 550 14.12 34.57 -2.04
CA LYS A 550 13.61 35.82 -1.38
C LYS A 550 12.40 36.45 -2.12
N ARG A 551 11.46 36.97 -1.31
CA ARG A 551 10.53 38.13 -1.51
C ARG A 551 9.32 38.02 -2.47
N GLY A 552 8.11 38.18 -1.89
CA GLY A 552 6.86 38.60 -2.57
C GLY A 552 6.84 40.11 -2.90
N PRO A 553 5.67 40.80 -3.12
CA PRO A 553 4.31 40.49 -2.63
C PRO A 553 3.11 40.81 -3.58
N ALA A 554 1.88 40.53 -3.10
CA ALA A 554 0.67 41.39 -3.06
C ALA A 554 -0.66 40.83 -3.65
N PHE A 555 -1.70 41.01 -2.83
CA PHE A 555 -3.16 40.75 -2.92
C PHE A 555 -3.85 41.39 -4.16
N ASP A 556 -5.06 41.02 -4.61
CA ASP A 556 -6.36 41.12 -3.89
C ASP A 556 -7.53 40.53 -4.76
N GLY A 557 -8.42 39.70 -4.20
CA GLY A 557 -9.90 39.91 -4.11
C GLY A 557 -10.75 39.38 -5.28
N GLY A 558 -11.89 38.69 -5.14
CA GLY A 558 -12.68 38.25 -3.99
C GLY A 558 -14.12 37.79 -4.36
N SER A 559 -14.76 37.09 -3.41
CA SER A 559 -16.23 36.97 -3.16
C SER A 559 -17.08 36.11 -4.13
N SER A 560 -18.20 35.48 -3.76
CA SER A 560 -19.04 35.47 -2.55
C SER A 560 -20.12 34.38 -2.67
N SER A 561 -20.52 33.72 -1.58
CA SER A 561 -21.95 33.59 -1.26
C SER A 561 -22.19 33.46 0.26
N LYS A 562 -23.36 33.95 0.69
CA LYS A 562 -23.69 34.51 2.00
C LYS A 562 -24.02 33.45 3.07
N ARG A 563 -23.68 33.72 4.35
CA ARG A 563 -24.31 33.09 5.53
C ARG A 563 -24.46 34.05 6.73
N ASP A 564 -25.43 33.71 7.57
CA ASP A 564 -26.25 34.50 8.49
C ASP A 564 -25.58 35.36 9.60
N PRO A 565 -26.27 36.41 10.11
CA PRO A 565 -25.61 37.51 10.84
C PRO A 565 -25.52 37.32 12.37
N ALA A 566 -26.24 36.38 12.99
CA ALA A 566 -26.33 36.29 14.46
C ALA A 566 -25.26 35.39 15.11
N GLY A 567 -24.63 34.48 14.36
CA GLY A 567 -23.48 33.69 14.80
C GLY A 567 -22.12 34.36 14.54
N SER A 568 -22.13 35.52 13.87
CA SER A 568 -20.93 36.25 13.44
C SER A 568 -20.24 36.97 14.60
N ALA A 569 -20.98 37.61 15.50
CA ALA A 569 -20.38 38.43 16.56
C ALA A 569 -19.58 37.62 17.62
N ARG A 570 -20.00 36.40 17.96
CA ARG A 570 -19.26 35.53 18.90
C ARG A 570 -18.05 34.87 18.24
N ARG A 571 -18.16 34.46 16.97
CA ARG A 571 -17.03 33.97 16.18
C ARG A 571 -16.01 35.07 15.93
N ARG A 572 -16.44 36.30 15.63
CA ARG A 572 -15.54 37.45 15.42
C ARG A 572 -14.71 37.75 16.66
N ARG A 573 -15.33 37.79 17.85
CA ARG A 573 -14.60 37.99 19.12
C ARG A 573 -13.66 36.84 19.47
N PHE A 574 -14.02 35.60 19.11
CA PHE A 574 -13.12 34.44 19.26
C PHE A 574 -11.91 34.58 18.33
N TRP A 575 -12.13 34.83 17.03
CA TRP A 575 -11.06 35.00 16.05
C TRP A 575 -10.20 36.23 16.30
N GLU A 576 -10.75 37.34 16.79
CA GLU A 576 -9.97 38.51 17.21
C GLU A 576 -9.04 38.18 18.38
N ARG A 577 -9.51 37.43 19.38
CA ARG A 577 -8.66 36.99 20.50
C ARG A 577 -7.60 35.99 20.05
N THR A 578 -7.96 35.03 19.22
CA THR A 578 -7.03 34.03 18.68
C THR A 578 -5.98 34.69 17.78
N ALA A 579 -6.37 35.67 16.95
CA ALA A 579 -5.45 36.44 16.12
C ALA A 579 -4.52 37.32 16.96
N VAL A 580 -5.00 37.98 18.01
CA VAL A 580 -4.14 38.77 18.90
C VAL A 580 -3.14 37.87 19.64
N VAL A 581 -3.57 36.71 20.16
CA VAL A 581 -2.67 35.75 20.81
C VAL A 581 -1.67 35.16 19.81
N ALA A 582 -2.10 34.85 18.58
CA ALA A 582 -1.22 34.35 17.53
C ALA A 582 -0.20 35.42 17.09
N THR A 583 -0.60 36.67 16.94
CA THR A 583 0.31 37.77 16.56
C THR A 583 1.29 38.10 17.68
N VAL A 584 0.85 38.09 18.95
CA VAL A 584 1.76 38.28 20.10
C VAL A 584 2.71 37.08 20.23
N GLY A 585 2.21 35.85 20.05
CA GLY A 585 3.02 34.64 20.05
C GLY A 585 4.04 34.60 18.90
N TYR A 586 3.63 34.99 17.69
CA TYR A 586 4.51 35.10 16.53
C TYR A 586 5.52 36.24 16.68
N GLY A 587 5.14 37.35 17.31
CA GLY A 587 6.05 38.44 17.67
C GLY A 587 7.11 38.00 18.68
N LEU A 588 6.70 37.28 19.73
CA LEU A 588 7.60 36.67 20.71
C LEU A 588 8.54 35.65 20.06
N TYR A 589 8.02 34.79 19.17
CA TYR A 589 8.82 33.81 18.43
C TYR A 589 9.81 34.46 17.46
N SER A 590 9.38 35.51 16.76
CA SER A 590 10.21 36.27 15.82
C SER A 590 11.30 37.09 16.51
N LEU A 591 11.07 37.52 17.76
CA LEU A 591 12.10 38.16 18.59
C LEU A 591 13.01 37.14 19.29
N ALA A 592 12.51 35.93 19.59
CA ALA A 592 13.30 34.89 20.21
C ALA A 592 14.46 34.40 19.32
N PHE A 593 14.29 34.37 18.00
CA PHE A 593 15.35 33.96 17.07
C PHE A 593 16.58 34.90 17.07
N PRO A 594 16.46 36.23 16.89
CA PRO A 594 17.60 37.13 16.96
C PRO A 594 18.17 37.21 18.39
N ILE A 595 17.34 37.15 19.44
CA ILE A 595 17.83 37.09 20.83
C ILE A 595 18.63 35.80 21.06
N ARG A 596 18.18 34.66 20.55
CA ARG A 596 18.90 33.38 20.61
C ARG A 596 20.21 33.43 19.82
N ALA A 597 20.24 34.09 18.66
CA ALA A 597 21.45 34.28 17.86
C ALA A 597 22.47 35.21 18.56
N ILE A 598 21.99 36.23 19.30
CA ILE A 598 22.85 37.13 20.09
C ILE A 598 23.39 36.43 21.35
N LEU A 599 22.60 35.54 21.97
CA LEU A 599 23.00 34.78 23.16
C LEU A 599 23.83 33.53 22.86
N LEU A 600 23.78 32.99 21.63
CA LEU A 600 24.52 31.80 21.21
C LEU A 600 26.04 31.93 21.46
N PRO A 601 26.71 33.05 21.06
CA PRO A 601 28.14 33.22 21.29
C PRO A 601 28.52 33.26 22.79
N VAL A 602 27.64 33.82 23.63
CA VAL A 602 27.83 33.88 25.09
C VAL A 602 27.61 32.49 25.71
N PHE A 603 26.65 31.72 25.20
CA PHE A 603 26.43 30.34 25.63
C PHE A 603 27.62 29.44 25.24
N TYR A 604 28.13 29.56 24.01
CA TYR A 604 29.29 28.78 23.57
C TYR A 604 30.59 29.18 24.28
N SER A 605 30.80 30.45 24.60
CA SER A 605 31.96 30.86 25.40
C SER A 605 31.90 30.33 26.84
N LEU A 606 30.70 30.27 27.43
CA LEU A 606 30.47 29.70 28.75
C LEU A 606 30.60 28.17 28.75
N MET A 607 30.17 27.50 27.68
CA MET A 607 30.36 26.06 27.49
C MET A 607 31.83 25.69 27.21
N MET A 608 32.59 26.54 26.50
CA MET A 608 34.04 26.34 26.30
C MET A 608 34.80 26.34 27.64
N ALA A 609 34.45 27.26 28.55
CA ALA A 609 35.01 27.31 29.90
C ALA A 609 34.65 26.07 30.75
N VAL A 610 33.56 25.37 30.42
CA VAL A 610 33.12 24.13 31.10
C VAL A 610 33.80 22.90 30.49
N THR A 611 34.05 22.88 29.18
CA THR A 611 34.78 21.77 28.51
C THR A 611 36.24 21.68 28.94
N ASP A 612 36.89 22.80 29.27
CA ASP A 612 38.27 22.81 29.79
C ASP A 612 38.40 22.26 31.22
N VAL A 613 37.27 22.13 31.94
CA VAL A 613 37.24 21.64 33.33
C VAL A 613 36.83 20.15 33.40
N ILE A 614 36.27 19.58 32.33
CA ILE A 614 35.75 18.20 32.30
C ILE A 614 36.41 17.39 31.16
N PRO A 615 37.49 16.65 31.44
CA PRO A 615 38.37 16.05 30.42
C PRO A 615 37.77 14.99 29.49
N TRP A 616 36.55 14.48 29.74
CA TRP A 616 35.95 13.45 28.86
C TRP A 616 35.03 14.00 27.76
N LEU A 617 34.77 15.32 27.76
CA LEU A 617 33.86 15.97 26.79
C LEU A 617 34.57 16.54 25.54
N GLY A 618 35.91 16.50 25.49
CA GLY A 618 36.70 16.87 24.31
C GLY A 618 37.33 15.62 23.67
N ASN A 619 36.90 15.25 22.46
CA ASN A 619 37.54 14.19 21.67
C ASN A 619 38.67 14.82 20.81
N PRO A 620 39.94 14.40 20.93
CA PRO A 620 41.09 15.08 20.32
C PRO A 620 41.32 14.84 18.81
N ASN A 621 40.42 14.16 18.08
CA ASN A 621 40.67 13.75 16.69
C ASN A 621 39.92 14.55 15.62
N ILE A 622 39.52 15.80 15.89
CA ILE A 622 38.81 16.63 14.89
C ILE A 622 39.77 17.31 13.89
N GLU A 623 41.07 17.44 14.20
CA GLU A 623 42.03 18.07 13.28
C GLU A 623 42.47 17.16 12.13
N ASP A 624 42.33 15.82 12.24
CA ASP A 624 42.69 14.89 11.15
C ASP A 624 41.60 14.77 10.07
N SER A 625 40.37 15.27 10.29
CA SER A 625 39.27 15.14 9.32
C SER A 625 39.00 16.40 8.48
N LEU A 626 39.80 17.45 8.62
CA LEU A 626 39.66 18.70 7.87
C LEU A 626 40.84 18.97 6.91
N GLY A 627 41.76 18.00 6.76
CA GLY A 627 42.88 18.05 5.82
C GLY A 627 42.58 17.56 4.40
N THR A 628 41.33 17.16 4.11
CA THR A 628 40.90 16.76 2.76
C THR A 628 39.52 17.32 2.47
N PHE A 629 39.48 18.57 2.00
CA PHE A 629 38.48 19.10 1.07
C PHE A 629 39.07 20.26 0.31
#